data_AF-M1WED1-F1
#
_entry.id   AF-M1WED1-F1
#
_cell.length_a   1.000
_cell.length_b   1.000
_cell.length_c   1.000
_cell.angle_alpha   90.00
_cell.angle_beta   90.00
_cell.angle_gamma   90.00
#
_symmetry.space_group_name_H-M   'P 1'
#
loop_
_entity.id
_entity.type
_entity.pdbx_description
1 polymer ?
#
loop_
_entity_poly.entity_id
_entity_poly.type
_entity_poly.pdbx_seq_one_letter_code
_entity_poly.pdbx_strand_id
1 'polypeptide(L)'
;MTTRYRVEYALKTHRRDQFIEWIKGLLAVPFVLYSQPTGVLGDDASVAKMGEEAHRRYAEIMRDVEIMIDDHIMRQKQHQLQVQGQEASVDNFFSPMPSKLGMLVPTAGPFFTRLPLEAAFKYQDRKRYISSRRYVAPSFNDVRLVLNSAQTMAVTGGALQLATFDGDVTLYDDGESLEPSSALIPRLLDLLRKNIKIGIVTAAGYTTADGYYGRLHGLLEAVATSTDLDDSQKRSLVIMGGEANYLFQYEPSSPHRLAPVPRQEWLTPEMASWSEADITALLDVAESALGDCVRTMNLPATIVRKDRAVGIVPSDPHVRIARESLEETVLVVQRILELSHLGSHAQPAGAGRAGRDGGRARSHGGPGIPFCAFNGGRDVFVDIGDKSWGVTVCQQWFGRQNPRGTAIKGENTLHVGDQFLSAGSNDFKARSVGTTAWIASPAETVDLLDELADLMQKKLS
;
A
#
# COMPACT_ATOMS: atom_id res chain seq x y z
N MET A 1 -1.67 -14.71 -29.45
CA MET A 1 -1.10 -13.41 -29.03
C MET A 1 -0.72 -13.53 -27.57
N THR A 2 0.56 -13.71 -27.29
CA THR A 2 1.11 -13.77 -25.94
C THR A 2 1.08 -12.37 -25.35
N THR A 3 0.34 -12.19 -24.26
CA THR A 3 0.36 -10.93 -23.49
C THR A 3 1.81 -10.62 -23.11
N ARG A 4 2.22 -9.37 -23.34
CA ARG A 4 3.58 -8.83 -23.12
C ARG A 4 4.13 -9.04 -21.70
N TYR A 5 3.34 -9.57 -20.78
CA TYR A 5 3.63 -9.77 -19.35
C TYR A 5 4.17 -11.17 -19.00
N ARG A 6 4.28 -12.11 -19.95
CA ARG A 6 4.76 -13.47 -19.63
C ARG A 6 6.27 -13.66 -19.67
N VAL A 7 7.03 -12.67 -20.16
CA VAL A 7 8.48 -12.78 -20.33
C VAL A 7 9.15 -11.70 -19.48
N GLU A 8 9.22 -11.94 -18.16
CA GLU A 8 10.30 -11.47 -17.26
C GLU A 8 10.01 -11.78 -15.77
N TYR A 9 9.41 -12.94 -15.48
CA TYR A 9 9.38 -13.46 -14.10
C TYR A 9 10.74 -14.02 -13.65
N ALA A 10 11.69 -14.23 -14.58
CA ALA A 10 12.98 -14.88 -14.31
C ALA A 10 14.09 -13.91 -13.88
N LEU A 11 13.97 -12.60 -14.13
CA LEU A 11 15.00 -11.59 -13.81
C LEU A 11 14.67 -10.71 -12.61
N LYS A 12 13.47 -10.85 -12.03
CA LYS A 12 13.03 -10.03 -10.91
C LYS A 12 13.48 -10.62 -9.58
N THR A 13 14.34 -9.91 -8.85
CA THR A 13 14.25 -9.92 -7.39
C THR A 13 12.98 -9.15 -7.00
N HIS A 14 11.82 -9.78 -7.16
CA HIS A 14 10.57 -9.24 -6.64
C HIS A 14 10.74 -8.93 -5.15
N ARG A 15 10.14 -7.84 -4.66
CA ARG A 15 9.97 -7.65 -3.23
C ARG A 15 9.17 -8.82 -2.70
N ARG A 16 9.86 -9.78 -2.07
CA ARG A 16 9.22 -10.91 -1.42
C ARG A 16 8.86 -10.44 -0.02
N ASP A 17 7.58 -10.21 0.21
CA ASP A 17 7.09 -9.98 1.56
C ASP A 17 7.50 -11.19 2.42
N GLN A 18 8.29 -10.90 3.45
CA GLN A 18 8.91 -11.95 4.27
C GLN A 18 7.86 -12.71 5.09
N PHE A 19 6.72 -12.10 5.41
CA PHE A 19 5.64 -12.78 6.09
C PHE A 19 4.96 -13.80 5.17
N ILE A 20 4.72 -13.42 3.91
CA ILE A 20 4.19 -14.35 2.89
C ILE A 20 5.19 -15.50 2.61
N GLU A 21 6.47 -15.19 2.42
CA GLU A 21 7.48 -16.23 2.20
C GLU A 21 7.63 -17.15 3.42
N TRP A 22 7.53 -16.61 4.63
CA TRP A 22 7.57 -17.41 5.85
C TRP A 22 6.38 -18.38 5.93
N ILE A 23 5.15 -17.92 5.71
CA ILE A 23 3.96 -18.79 5.66
C ILE A 23 4.09 -19.83 4.56
N LYS A 24 4.52 -19.43 3.36
CA LYS A 24 4.77 -20.34 2.24
C LYS A 24 5.78 -21.44 2.62
N GLY A 25 6.84 -21.09 3.34
CA GLY A 25 7.81 -22.04 3.88
C GLY A 25 7.17 -23.07 4.83
N LEU A 26 6.26 -22.64 5.71
CA LEU A 26 5.49 -23.53 6.58
C LEU A 26 4.61 -24.49 5.76
N LEU A 27 3.91 -23.99 4.73
CA LEU A 27 3.05 -24.79 3.87
C LEU A 27 3.82 -25.75 2.95
N ALA A 28 5.08 -25.48 2.64
CA ALA A 28 5.91 -26.38 1.85
C ALA A 28 6.17 -27.71 2.57
N VAL A 29 6.20 -27.71 3.92
CA VAL A 29 6.50 -28.91 4.71
C VAL A 29 5.43 -30.00 4.53
N PRO A 30 4.11 -29.74 4.75
CA PRO A 30 3.11 -30.76 4.46
C PRO A 30 3.04 -31.16 2.99
N PHE A 31 3.35 -30.23 2.06
CA PHE A 31 3.42 -30.59 0.63
C PHE A 31 4.45 -31.70 0.40
N VAL A 32 5.68 -31.54 0.88
CA VAL A 32 6.76 -32.53 0.71
C VAL A 32 6.44 -33.86 1.41
N LEU A 33 5.81 -33.81 2.59
CA LEU A 33 5.53 -35.02 3.37
C LEU A 33 4.35 -35.84 2.84
N TYR A 34 3.35 -35.18 2.22
CA TYR A 34 2.06 -35.81 1.91
C TYR A 34 1.68 -35.76 0.42
N SER A 35 2.39 -35.00 -0.40
CA SER A 35 2.14 -34.93 -1.86
C SER A 35 3.08 -35.89 -2.60
N GLN A 36 2.62 -37.11 -2.82
CA GLN A 36 3.25 -38.02 -3.78
C GLN A 36 2.81 -37.68 -5.22
N PRO A 37 3.71 -37.77 -6.21
CA PRO A 37 3.38 -37.57 -7.62
C PRO A 37 2.28 -38.51 -8.09
N THR A 38 1.32 -37.99 -8.86
CA THR A 38 0.29 -38.81 -9.52
C THR A 38 0.96 -39.78 -10.50
N GLY A 39 0.60 -41.07 -10.49
CA GLY A 39 1.14 -42.07 -11.43
C GLY A 39 2.38 -42.85 -10.95
N VAL A 40 2.89 -42.60 -9.74
CA VAL A 40 3.79 -43.53 -9.05
C VAL A 40 2.92 -44.44 -8.18
N LEU A 41 2.40 -45.52 -8.77
CA LEU A 41 1.72 -46.65 -8.09
C LEU A 41 0.74 -46.27 -6.96
N GLY A 42 -0.47 -45.82 -7.28
CA GLY A 42 -1.54 -45.66 -6.27
C GLY A 42 -2.94 -45.47 -6.88
N ASP A 43 -3.93 -46.17 -6.32
CA ASP A 43 -5.36 -46.06 -6.67
C ASP A 43 -5.91 -44.64 -6.44
N ASP A 44 -6.95 -44.25 -7.18
CA ASP A 44 -7.63 -42.94 -7.06
C ASP A 44 -8.09 -42.61 -5.62
N ALA A 45 -8.45 -43.63 -4.84
CA ALA A 45 -8.81 -43.50 -3.42
C ALA A 45 -7.64 -42.99 -2.55
N SER A 46 -6.39 -43.29 -2.94
CA SER A 46 -5.18 -42.78 -2.28
C SER A 46 -5.01 -41.28 -2.52
N VAL A 47 -5.25 -40.82 -3.75
CA VAL A 47 -5.05 -39.42 -4.15
C VAL A 47 -6.03 -38.48 -3.45
N ALA A 48 -7.29 -38.89 -3.31
CA ALA A 48 -8.31 -38.13 -2.57
C ALA A 48 -7.92 -37.97 -1.09
N LYS A 49 -7.55 -39.08 -0.43
CA LYS A 49 -7.11 -39.09 0.96
C LYS A 49 -5.87 -38.21 1.20
N MET A 50 -4.93 -38.19 0.26
CA MET A 50 -3.77 -37.29 0.33
C MET A 50 -4.18 -35.82 0.23
N GLY A 51 -5.21 -35.51 -0.57
CA GLY A 51 -5.73 -34.15 -0.70
C GLY A 51 -6.41 -33.68 0.57
N GLU A 52 -7.22 -34.55 1.18
CA GLU A 52 -7.85 -34.29 2.47
C GLU A 52 -6.82 -34.08 3.58
N GLU A 53 -5.76 -34.89 3.61
CA GLU A 53 -4.68 -34.72 4.59
C GLU A 53 -3.91 -33.41 4.37
N ALA A 54 -3.55 -33.09 3.12
CA ALA A 54 -2.90 -31.81 2.80
C ALA A 54 -3.79 -30.61 3.18
N HIS A 55 -5.09 -30.68 2.89
CA HIS A 55 -6.08 -29.67 3.30
C HIS A 55 -6.11 -29.49 4.81
N ARG A 56 -6.21 -30.60 5.57
CA ARG A 56 -6.21 -30.58 7.02
C ARG A 56 -4.95 -29.91 7.58
N ARG A 57 -3.78 -30.28 7.08
CA ARG A 57 -2.49 -29.73 7.55
C ARG A 57 -2.30 -28.26 7.21
N TYR A 58 -2.66 -27.83 6.00
CA TYR A 58 -2.60 -26.41 5.65
C TYR A 58 -3.57 -25.58 6.50
N ALA A 59 -4.77 -26.09 6.76
CA ALA A 59 -5.74 -25.44 7.64
C ALA A 59 -5.22 -25.33 9.09
N GLU A 60 -4.62 -26.40 9.63
CA GLU A 60 -3.98 -26.40 10.96
C GLU A 60 -2.87 -25.34 11.05
N ILE A 61 -1.95 -25.30 10.08
CA ILE A 61 -0.87 -24.30 10.04
C ILE A 61 -1.43 -22.87 9.98
N MET A 62 -2.44 -22.64 9.14
CA MET A 62 -3.07 -21.33 9.02
C MET A 62 -3.71 -20.87 10.34
N ARG A 63 -4.37 -21.79 11.07
CA ARG A 63 -4.90 -21.52 12.41
C ARG A 63 -3.78 -21.18 13.40
N ASP A 64 -2.67 -21.91 13.37
CA ASP A 64 -1.54 -21.64 14.28
C ASP A 64 -0.91 -20.26 14.00
N VAL A 65 -0.81 -19.87 12.73
CA VAL A 65 -0.35 -18.52 12.34
C VAL A 65 -1.35 -17.44 12.78
N GLU A 66 -2.65 -17.70 12.65
CA GLU A 66 -3.71 -16.81 13.15
C GLU A 66 -3.57 -16.56 14.66
N ILE A 67 -3.34 -17.59 15.46
CA ILE A 67 -3.10 -17.46 16.91
C ILE A 67 -1.83 -16.63 17.20
N MET A 68 -0.78 -16.79 16.39
CA MET A 68 0.44 -15.98 16.52
C MET A 68 0.21 -14.51 16.19
N ILE A 69 -0.65 -14.20 15.21
CA ILE A 69 -1.07 -12.83 14.90
C ILE A 69 -1.86 -12.25 16.07
N ASP A 70 -2.75 -13.01 16.70
CA ASP A 70 -3.51 -12.54 17.85
C ASP A 70 -2.63 -12.16 19.06
N ASP A 71 -1.64 -12.98 19.38
CA ASP A 71 -0.62 -12.64 20.41
C ASP A 71 0.16 -11.38 20.01
N HIS A 72 0.49 -11.23 18.73
CA HIS A 72 1.17 -10.05 18.21
C HIS A 72 0.32 -8.77 18.40
N ILE A 73 -0.96 -8.80 18.00
CA ILE A 73 -1.90 -7.69 18.19
C ILE A 73 -2.04 -7.32 19.66
N MET A 74 -2.14 -8.32 20.55
CA MET A 74 -2.25 -8.10 21.99
C MET A 74 -1.03 -7.35 22.54
N ARG A 75 0.19 -7.77 22.17
CA ARG A 75 1.42 -7.10 22.61
C ARG A 75 1.58 -5.71 22.00
N GLN A 76 1.15 -5.51 20.75
CA GLN A 76 1.12 -4.19 20.12
C GLN A 76 0.27 -3.21 20.90
N LYS A 77 -0.93 -3.62 21.31
CA LYS A 77 -1.83 -2.79 22.14
C LYS A 77 -1.24 -2.49 23.51
N GLN A 78 -0.62 -3.47 24.16
CA GLN A 78 0.07 -3.25 25.44
C GLN A 78 1.20 -2.23 25.31
N HIS A 79 2.01 -2.32 24.26
CA HIS A 79 3.08 -1.36 24.00
C HIS A 79 2.54 0.05 23.75
N GLN A 80 1.48 0.19 22.94
CA GLN A 80 0.85 1.49 22.68
C GLN A 80 0.29 2.14 23.95
N LEU A 81 -0.35 1.37 24.83
CA LEU A 81 -0.86 1.84 26.12
C LEU A 81 0.25 2.27 27.08
N GLN A 82 1.38 1.55 27.09
CA GLN A 82 2.55 1.94 27.90
C GLN A 82 3.15 3.26 27.41
N VAL A 83 3.28 3.45 26.10
CA VAL A 83 3.83 4.68 25.50
C VAL A 83 2.90 5.88 25.72
N GLN A 84 1.57 5.69 25.67
CA GLN A 84 0.60 6.76 25.92
C GLN A 84 0.38 7.08 27.41
N GLY A 85 0.64 6.12 28.31
CA GLY A 85 0.44 6.26 29.75
C GLY A 85 1.68 6.69 30.55
N GLN A 86 2.86 6.78 29.93
CA GLN A 86 4.08 7.22 30.59
C GLN A 86 4.24 8.75 30.52
N GLU A 87 3.75 9.45 31.54
CA GLU A 87 4.57 10.53 32.11
C GLU A 87 5.86 9.88 32.63
N ALA A 88 7.01 10.43 32.22
CA ALA A 88 8.36 9.93 32.47
C ALA A 88 8.60 9.37 33.89
N SER A 89 8.34 8.07 34.10
CA SER A 89 8.84 7.34 35.26
C SER A 89 10.10 6.58 34.84
N VAL A 90 11.20 6.89 35.53
CA VAL A 90 12.59 6.58 35.15
C VAL A 90 12.95 5.10 35.34
N ASP A 91 12.01 4.25 35.77
CA ASP A 91 12.30 2.90 36.28
C ASP A 91 11.88 1.73 35.36
N ASN A 92 11.35 1.96 34.16
CA ASN A 92 11.07 0.86 33.22
C ASN A 92 12.28 0.52 32.34
N PHE A 93 13.28 -0.15 32.94
CA PHE A 93 14.47 -0.68 32.27
C PHE A 93 14.22 -1.82 31.27
N PHE A 94 12.98 -2.29 31.11
CA PHE A 94 12.65 -3.39 30.20
C PHE A 94 11.87 -2.86 28.99
N SER A 95 12.55 -2.85 27.83
CA SER A 95 11.84 -2.77 26.55
C SER A 95 10.84 -3.94 26.47
N PRO A 96 9.57 -3.70 26.09
CA PRO A 96 8.59 -4.76 26.04
C PRO A 96 9.05 -5.85 25.07
N MET A 97 9.02 -7.10 25.57
CA MET A 97 9.47 -8.26 24.80
C MET A 97 8.64 -8.40 23.52
N PRO A 98 9.28 -8.54 22.35
CA PRO A 98 8.56 -8.75 21.10
C PRO A 98 7.74 -10.05 21.15
N SER A 99 6.60 -10.07 20.46
CA SER A 99 5.86 -11.32 20.22
C SER A 99 6.74 -12.36 19.51
N LYS A 100 6.40 -13.64 19.61
CA LYS A 100 7.05 -14.69 18.83
C LYS A 100 7.04 -14.41 17.33
N LEU A 101 5.90 -13.91 16.79
CA LEU A 101 5.81 -13.53 15.37
C LEU A 101 6.80 -12.41 15.02
N GLY A 102 6.86 -11.35 15.83
CA GLY A 102 7.80 -10.24 15.65
C GLY A 102 9.27 -10.64 15.79
N MET A 103 9.60 -11.70 16.52
CA MET A 103 10.96 -12.26 16.55
C MET A 103 11.29 -13.05 15.29
N LEU A 104 10.34 -13.82 14.76
CA LEU A 104 10.54 -14.69 13.59
C LEU A 104 10.47 -13.92 12.28
N VAL A 105 9.57 -12.94 12.20
CA VAL A 105 9.34 -12.08 11.03
C VAL A 105 9.23 -10.62 11.50
N PRO A 106 10.36 -9.96 11.82
CA PRO A 106 10.35 -8.57 12.29
C PRO A 106 9.70 -7.59 11.31
N THR A 107 9.67 -7.95 10.02
CA THR A 107 9.07 -7.15 8.96
C THR A 107 7.60 -7.46 8.71
N ALA A 108 6.89 -8.20 9.57
CA ALA A 108 5.46 -8.50 9.39
C ALA A 108 4.60 -7.21 9.45
N GLY A 109 5.06 -6.19 10.16
CA GLY A 109 4.35 -4.92 10.33
C GLY A 109 3.20 -5.03 11.35
N PRO A 110 2.39 -3.97 11.48
CA PRO A 110 1.25 -3.98 12.37
C PRO A 110 0.07 -4.77 11.81
N PHE A 111 -0.72 -5.34 12.73
CA PHE A 111 -2.00 -5.97 12.40
C PHE A 111 -3.12 -5.21 13.11
N PHE A 112 -4.14 -4.79 12.35
CA PHE A 112 -5.24 -4.00 12.87
C PHE A 112 -6.45 -4.86 13.27
N THR A 113 -6.55 -6.04 12.68
CA THR A 113 -7.67 -6.96 12.85
C THR A 113 -7.16 -8.38 13.08
N ARG A 114 -7.93 -9.20 13.80
CA ARG A 114 -7.72 -10.65 13.79
C ARG A 114 -7.92 -11.16 12.35
N LEU A 115 -7.04 -12.04 11.88
CA LEU A 115 -7.10 -12.58 10.53
C LEU A 115 -7.56 -14.03 10.57
N PRO A 116 -8.79 -14.36 10.12
CA PRO A 116 -9.31 -15.72 10.13
C PRO A 116 -8.66 -16.58 9.02
N LEU A 117 -7.36 -16.86 9.16
CA LEU A 117 -6.52 -17.46 8.13
C LEU A 117 -6.98 -18.87 7.77
N GLU A 118 -7.45 -19.66 8.75
CA GLU A 118 -7.97 -20.99 8.47
C GLU A 118 -9.21 -20.92 7.57
N ALA A 119 -10.15 -20.03 7.90
CA ALA A 119 -11.37 -19.85 7.12
C ALA A 119 -11.08 -19.31 5.72
N ALA A 120 -10.15 -18.35 5.62
CA ALA A 120 -9.68 -17.80 4.36
C ALA A 120 -8.97 -18.83 3.49
N PHE A 121 -8.13 -19.68 4.08
CA PHE A 121 -7.49 -20.78 3.38
C PHE A 121 -8.53 -21.76 2.83
N LYS A 122 -9.48 -22.20 3.66
CA LYS A 122 -10.57 -23.10 3.22
C LYS A 122 -11.39 -22.48 2.08
N TYR A 123 -11.59 -21.17 2.11
CA TYR A 123 -12.28 -20.45 1.05
C TYR A 123 -11.51 -20.46 -0.27
N GLN A 124 -10.22 -20.11 -0.23
CA GLN A 124 -9.38 -20.11 -1.44
C GLN A 124 -9.10 -21.52 -1.96
N ASP A 125 -8.94 -22.51 -1.08
CA ASP A 125 -8.71 -23.90 -1.46
C ASP A 125 -9.90 -24.49 -2.23
N ARG A 126 -11.15 -24.14 -1.88
CA ARG A 126 -12.33 -24.54 -2.65
C ARG A 126 -12.36 -23.97 -4.07
N LYS A 127 -11.75 -22.81 -4.30
CA LYS A 127 -11.68 -22.16 -5.61
C LYS A 127 -10.48 -22.63 -6.44
N ARG A 128 -9.33 -22.83 -5.77
CA ARG A 128 -8.01 -22.97 -6.41
C ARG A 128 -7.40 -24.36 -6.25
N TYR A 129 -8.07 -25.24 -5.52
CA TYR A 129 -7.69 -26.63 -5.29
C TYR A 129 -6.21 -26.76 -4.90
N ILE A 130 -5.77 -25.90 -3.97
CA ILE A 130 -4.37 -25.79 -3.52
C ILE A 130 -3.91 -27.13 -2.94
N SER A 131 -4.73 -27.74 -2.10
CA SER A 131 -4.48 -29.05 -1.46
C SER A 131 -4.59 -30.23 -2.40
N SER A 132 -5.17 -30.07 -3.58
CA SER A 132 -5.28 -31.12 -4.59
C SER A 132 -4.04 -31.24 -5.47
N ARG A 133 -3.12 -30.26 -5.42
CA ARG A 133 -1.90 -30.26 -6.25
C ARG A 133 -0.90 -31.32 -5.75
N ARG A 134 -0.18 -31.94 -6.69
CA ARG A 134 0.81 -33.01 -6.39
C ARG A 134 2.24 -32.71 -6.87
N TYR A 135 2.39 -31.75 -7.78
CA TYR A 135 3.68 -31.36 -8.35
C TYR A 135 4.09 -29.93 -8.02
N VAL A 136 3.13 -29.11 -7.57
CA VAL A 136 3.32 -27.69 -7.33
C VAL A 136 2.85 -27.38 -5.91
N ALA A 137 3.80 -27.04 -5.05
CA ALA A 137 3.53 -26.59 -3.69
C ALA A 137 2.72 -25.27 -3.68
N PRO A 138 2.08 -24.92 -2.55
CA PRO A 138 1.49 -23.59 -2.37
C PRO A 138 2.50 -22.49 -2.73
N SER A 139 2.09 -21.60 -3.63
CA SER A 139 2.93 -20.53 -4.14
C SER A 139 2.81 -19.26 -3.28
N PHE A 140 3.67 -18.28 -3.57
CA PHE A 140 3.56 -16.95 -2.98
C PHE A 140 2.19 -16.33 -3.22
N ASN A 141 1.67 -16.47 -4.46
CA ASN A 141 0.36 -15.95 -4.82
C ASN A 141 -0.79 -16.68 -4.11
N ASP A 142 -0.68 -17.99 -3.87
CA ASP A 142 -1.70 -18.70 -3.10
C ASP A 142 -1.80 -18.12 -1.68
N VAL A 143 -0.66 -17.92 -1.00
CA VAL A 143 -0.62 -17.32 0.34
C VAL A 143 -1.09 -15.86 0.34
N ARG A 144 -0.67 -15.05 -0.65
CA ARG A 144 -1.12 -13.67 -0.83
C ARG A 144 -2.65 -13.59 -0.93
N LEU A 145 -3.25 -14.46 -1.73
CA LEU A 145 -4.70 -14.50 -1.90
C LEU A 145 -5.44 -15.01 -0.66
N VAL A 146 -4.87 -15.96 0.08
CA VAL A 146 -5.39 -16.34 1.42
C VAL A 146 -5.39 -15.15 2.36
N LEU A 147 -4.30 -14.37 2.39
CA LEU A 147 -4.21 -13.17 3.24
C LEU A 147 -5.21 -12.07 2.80
N ASN A 148 -5.40 -11.87 1.49
CA ASN A 148 -6.43 -10.95 0.98
C ASN A 148 -7.84 -11.36 1.43
N SER A 149 -8.18 -12.65 1.31
CA SER A 149 -9.45 -13.17 1.82
C SER A 149 -9.59 -12.99 3.32
N ALA A 150 -8.53 -13.27 4.10
CA ALA A 150 -8.56 -13.10 5.55
C ALA A 150 -8.80 -11.64 5.94
N GLN A 151 -8.16 -10.69 5.25
CA GLN A 151 -8.39 -9.27 5.48
C GLN A 151 -9.81 -8.85 5.11
N THR A 152 -10.33 -9.33 3.98
CA THR A 152 -11.73 -9.07 3.57
C THR A 152 -12.73 -9.62 4.59
N MET A 153 -12.52 -10.83 5.09
CA MET A 153 -13.31 -11.42 6.18
C MET A 153 -13.17 -10.63 7.49
N ALA A 154 -11.99 -10.11 7.79
CA ALA A 154 -11.73 -9.37 9.02
C ALA A 154 -12.37 -7.97 9.01
N VAL A 155 -12.26 -7.21 7.92
CA VAL A 155 -12.84 -5.86 7.83
C VAL A 155 -14.37 -5.89 7.72
N THR A 156 -14.94 -6.93 7.10
CA THR A 156 -16.39 -7.17 7.19
C THR A 156 -16.77 -7.53 8.63
N GLY A 157 -15.95 -8.37 9.29
CA GLY A 157 -15.93 -8.66 10.73
C GLY A 157 -16.04 -7.43 11.63
N GLY A 158 -15.32 -6.36 11.29
CA GLY A 158 -15.12 -5.14 12.10
C GLY A 158 -15.81 -3.87 11.60
N ALA A 159 -16.77 -3.96 10.66
CA ALA A 159 -17.47 -2.83 10.03
C ALA A 159 -16.53 -1.86 9.29
N LEU A 160 -16.11 -2.26 8.09
CA LEU A 160 -15.42 -1.43 7.10
C LEU A 160 -16.12 -0.08 6.92
N GLN A 161 -15.37 1.02 7.04
CA GLN A 161 -15.86 2.40 6.87
C GLN A 161 -15.18 3.11 5.71
N LEU A 162 -13.92 2.77 5.41
CA LEU A 162 -13.12 3.39 4.35
C LEU A 162 -12.45 2.31 3.51
N ALA A 163 -12.68 2.34 2.21
CA ALA A 163 -11.88 1.64 1.23
C ALA A 163 -10.98 2.66 0.52
N THR A 164 -9.68 2.40 0.49
CA THR A 164 -8.75 3.19 -0.33
C THR A 164 -8.18 2.34 -1.44
N PHE A 165 -7.97 2.95 -2.59
CA PHE A 165 -7.48 2.28 -3.79
C PHE A 165 -6.29 3.03 -4.34
N ASP A 166 -5.25 2.30 -4.71
CA ASP A 166 -4.27 2.82 -5.64
C ASP A 166 -4.88 3.02 -7.05
N GLY A 167 -4.23 3.84 -7.87
CA GLY A 167 -4.61 4.06 -9.27
C GLY A 167 -4.09 2.95 -10.19
N ASP A 168 -2.84 3.09 -10.64
CA ASP A 168 -2.23 2.19 -11.62
C ASP A 168 -2.15 0.75 -11.10
N VAL A 169 -2.36 -0.22 -12.01
CA VAL A 169 -2.35 -1.67 -11.75
C VAL A 169 -3.44 -2.14 -10.76
N THR A 170 -4.25 -1.22 -10.22
CA THR A 170 -5.29 -1.48 -9.23
C THR A 170 -6.69 -1.17 -9.77
N LEU A 171 -6.90 0.06 -10.25
CA LEU A 171 -8.16 0.50 -10.84
C LEU A 171 -8.16 0.40 -12.36
N TYR A 172 -7.00 0.58 -12.97
CA TYR A 172 -6.77 0.52 -14.43
C TYR A 172 -5.37 -0.01 -14.70
N ASP A 173 -5.14 -0.49 -15.92
CA ASP A 173 -3.80 -0.93 -16.33
C ASP A 173 -2.81 0.25 -16.36
N ASP A 174 -1.52 -0.06 -16.25
CA ASP A 174 -0.43 0.92 -16.14
C ASP A 174 -0.48 1.99 -17.23
N GLY A 175 -0.68 3.26 -16.82
CA GLY A 175 -0.77 4.40 -17.72
C GLY A 175 -2.12 4.57 -18.44
N GLU A 176 -3.11 3.73 -18.16
CA GLU A 176 -4.47 3.83 -18.71
C GLU A 176 -5.43 4.60 -17.78
N SER A 177 -6.70 4.67 -18.17
CA SER A 177 -7.75 5.37 -17.42
C SER A 177 -8.86 4.39 -16.99
N LEU A 178 -9.60 4.76 -15.94
CA LEU A 178 -10.80 4.05 -15.52
C LEU A 178 -11.95 4.38 -16.47
N GLU A 179 -12.08 3.59 -17.53
CA GLU A 179 -13.12 3.76 -18.55
C GLU A 179 -14.53 3.43 -18.02
N PRO A 180 -15.60 4.05 -18.55
CA PRO A 180 -16.99 3.80 -18.14
C PRO A 180 -17.43 2.33 -18.22
N SER A 181 -16.82 1.55 -19.10
CA SER A 181 -17.10 0.11 -19.26
C SER A 181 -16.41 -0.78 -18.22
N SER A 182 -15.59 -0.22 -17.34
CA SER A 182 -14.84 -1.00 -16.34
C SER A 182 -15.77 -1.74 -15.39
N ALA A 183 -15.50 -3.04 -15.20
CA ALA A 183 -16.23 -3.88 -14.26
C ALA A 183 -16.10 -3.40 -12.80
N LEU A 184 -15.10 -2.56 -12.49
CA LEU A 184 -14.90 -2.00 -11.15
C LEU A 184 -15.94 -0.94 -10.80
N ILE A 185 -16.43 -0.15 -11.77
CA ILE A 185 -17.33 0.98 -11.50
C ILE A 185 -18.58 0.54 -10.71
N PRO A 186 -19.35 -0.49 -11.14
CA PRO A 186 -20.49 -0.95 -10.37
C PRO A 186 -20.17 -1.39 -8.94
N ARG A 187 -18.97 -1.95 -8.69
CA ARG A 187 -18.53 -2.37 -7.36
C ARG A 187 -18.13 -1.19 -6.48
N LEU A 188 -17.46 -0.18 -7.04
CA LEU A 188 -17.14 1.05 -6.32
C LEU A 188 -18.43 1.80 -5.94
N LEU A 189 -19.42 1.87 -6.85
CA LEU A 189 -20.73 2.42 -6.52
C LEU A 189 -21.46 1.60 -5.44
N ASP A 190 -21.28 0.28 -5.40
CA ASP A 190 -21.83 -0.58 -4.35
C ASP A 190 -21.27 -0.27 -2.95
N LEU A 191 -19.97 0.04 -2.86
CA LEU A 191 -19.35 0.51 -1.61
C LEU A 191 -19.97 1.84 -1.15
N LEU A 192 -20.10 2.81 -2.06
CA LEU A 192 -20.73 4.10 -1.75
C LEU A 192 -22.19 3.94 -1.30
N ARG A 193 -22.97 3.07 -1.98
CA ARG A 193 -24.36 2.73 -1.59
C ARG A 193 -24.44 2.17 -0.17
N LYS A 194 -23.40 1.47 0.29
CA LYS A 194 -23.27 0.92 1.66
C LYS A 194 -22.65 1.90 2.65
N ASN A 195 -22.53 3.17 2.29
CA ASN A 195 -21.91 4.24 3.08
C ASN A 195 -20.42 4.01 3.41
N ILE A 196 -19.73 3.16 2.63
CA ILE A 196 -18.28 3.03 2.70
C ILE A 196 -17.66 4.19 1.93
N LYS A 197 -16.77 4.93 2.59
CA LYS A 197 -16.04 6.04 2.00
C LYS A 197 -14.98 5.50 1.03
N ILE A 198 -14.71 6.24 -0.05
CA ILE A 198 -13.70 5.88 -1.05
C ILE A 198 -12.63 6.95 -1.11
N GLY A 199 -11.38 6.55 -0.93
CA GLY A 199 -10.20 7.38 -1.21
C GLY A 199 -9.35 6.77 -2.32
N ILE A 200 -9.11 7.51 -3.40
CA ILE A 200 -8.17 7.07 -4.45
C ILE A 200 -6.83 7.72 -4.14
N VAL A 201 -5.83 6.92 -3.73
CA VAL A 201 -4.50 7.39 -3.32
C VAL A 201 -3.50 7.03 -4.42
N THR A 202 -3.05 8.01 -5.19
CA THR A 202 -2.24 7.77 -6.39
C THR A 202 -0.92 8.54 -6.36
N ALA A 203 0.12 7.95 -6.94
CA ALA A 203 1.40 8.61 -7.19
C ALA A 203 1.31 9.73 -8.23
N ALA A 204 0.28 9.72 -9.09
CA ALA A 204 0.05 10.81 -10.03
C ALA A 204 -0.22 12.12 -9.28
N GLY A 205 0.73 13.06 -9.34
CA GLY A 205 0.65 14.36 -8.67
C GLY A 205 0.29 15.49 -9.64
N TYR A 206 -0.96 15.56 -10.08
CA TYR A 206 -1.48 16.72 -10.82
C TYR A 206 -1.87 17.83 -9.84
N THR A 207 -1.57 19.09 -10.19
CA THR A 207 -1.96 20.26 -9.38
C THR A 207 -3.39 20.71 -9.65
N THR A 208 -4.01 20.21 -10.72
CA THR A 208 -5.35 20.59 -11.19
C THR A 208 -6.24 19.37 -11.40
N ALA A 209 -7.56 19.59 -11.35
CA ALA A 209 -8.58 18.55 -11.37
C ALA A 209 -8.70 17.79 -12.71
N ASP A 210 -8.37 18.44 -13.82
CA ASP A 210 -8.47 17.89 -15.18
C ASP A 210 -7.57 16.67 -15.38
N GLY A 211 -6.38 16.66 -14.76
CA GLY A 211 -5.47 15.51 -14.81
C GLY A 211 -6.06 14.26 -14.16
N TYR A 212 -6.62 14.40 -12.95
CA TYR A 212 -7.31 13.31 -12.27
C TYR A 212 -8.59 12.89 -13.00
N TYR A 213 -9.33 13.84 -13.55
CA TYR A 213 -10.50 13.55 -14.36
C TYR A 213 -10.13 12.69 -15.57
N GLY A 214 -9.06 13.01 -16.29
CA GLY A 214 -8.59 12.20 -17.42
C GLY A 214 -8.39 10.72 -17.06
N ARG A 215 -7.86 10.44 -15.86
CA ARG A 215 -7.62 9.08 -15.36
C ARG A 215 -8.87 8.42 -14.76
N LEU A 216 -9.84 9.17 -14.25
CA LEU A 216 -10.95 8.67 -13.41
C LEU A 216 -12.36 9.01 -13.95
N HIS A 217 -12.46 9.55 -15.15
CA HIS A 217 -13.72 10.06 -15.72
C HIS A 217 -14.86 9.03 -15.68
N GLY A 218 -14.58 7.74 -15.94
CA GLY A 218 -15.61 6.69 -15.88
C GLY A 218 -16.28 6.58 -14.51
N LEU A 219 -15.50 6.63 -13.42
CA LEU A 219 -16.07 6.63 -12.07
C LEU A 219 -16.75 7.96 -11.73
N LEU A 220 -16.12 9.08 -12.05
CA LEU A 220 -16.63 10.41 -11.71
C LEU A 220 -17.98 10.68 -12.38
N GLU A 221 -18.12 10.35 -13.66
CA GLU A 221 -19.39 10.47 -14.37
C GLU A 221 -20.41 9.45 -13.85
N ALA A 222 -20.01 8.22 -13.54
CA ALA A 222 -20.93 7.22 -12.97
C ALA A 222 -21.49 7.65 -11.61
N VAL A 223 -20.69 8.27 -10.73
CA VAL A 223 -21.14 8.87 -9.47
C VAL A 223 -22.10 10.04 -9.75
N ALA A 224 -21.80 10.88 -10.74
CA ALA A 224 -22.64 12.01 -11.12
C ALA A 224 -24.03 11.58 -11.59
N THR A 225 -24.07 10.63 -12.52
CA THR A 225 -25.31 10.15 -13.14
C THR A 225 -26.09 9.15 -12.28
N SER A 226 -25.49 8.63 -11.22
CA SER A 226 -26.16 7.68 -10.33
C SER A 226 -27.40 8.29 -9.70
N THR A 227 -28.54 7.62 -9.87
CA THR A 227 -29.82 7.92 -9.20
C THR A 227 -29.94 7.25 -7.85
N ASP A 228 -29.07 6.28 -7.56
CA ASP A 228 -29.17 5.40 -6.39
C ASP A 228 -28.29 5.87 -5.22
N LEU A 229 -27.44 6.87 -5.47
CA LEU A 229 -26.59 7.51 -4.46
C LEU A 229 -27.21 8.82 -4.02
N ASP A 230 -27.32 9.02 -2.71
CA ASP A 230 -27.63 10.33 -2.15
C ASP A 230 -26.41 11.28 -2.21
N ASP A 231 -26.62 12.57 -1.97
CA ASP A 231 -25.56 13.57 -2.05
C ASP A 231 -24.42 13.34 -1.04
N SER A 232 -24.72 12.76 0.12
CA SER A 232 -23.71 12.43 1.13
C SER A 232 -22.82 11.28 0.65
N GLN A 233 -23.42 10.26 0.04
CA GLN A 233 -22.72 9.13 -0.56
C GLN A 233 -21.88 9.57 -1.76
N LYS A 234 -22.39 10.46 -2.63
CA LYS A 234 -21.60 11.02 -3.74
C LYS A 234 -20.38 11.79 -3.23
N ARG A 235 -20.54 12.61 -2.18
CA ARG A 235 -19.45 13.38 -1.54
C ARG A 235 -18.48 12.53 -0.71
N SER A 236 -18.73 11.22 -0.60
CA SER A 236 -17.87 10.24 0.08
C SER A 236 -16.74 9.70 -0.80
N LEU A 237 -16.41 10.41 -1.88
CA LEU A 237 -15.30 10.13 -2.78
C LEU A 237 -14.26 11.26 -2.73
N VAL A 238 -13.01 10.91 -2.45
CA VAL A 238 -11.86 11.82 -2.54
C VAL A 238 -10.73 11.20 -3.36
N ILE A 239 -9.90 12.06 -3.96
CA ILE A 239 -8.64 11.68 -4.59
C ILE A 239 -7.51 12.36 -3.83
N MET A 240 -6.56 11.54 -3.37
CA MET A 240 -5.28 11.98 -2.85
C MET A 240 -4.21 11.72 -3.90
N GLY A 241 -3.73 12.79 -4.53
CA GLY A 241 -2.71 12.72 -5.56
C GLY A 241 -1.32 13.13 -5.09
N GLY A 242 -0.30 12.70 -5.84
CA GLY A 242 1.10 12.84 -5.49
C GLY A 242 1.42 12.16 -4.15
N GLU A 243 0.87 10.97 -3.95
CA GLU A 243 0.86 10.16 -2.72
C GLU A 243 0.14 10.79 -1.52
N ALA A 244 0.49 12.03 -1.15
CA ALA A 244 -0.04 12.75 0.00
C ALA A 244 -0.01 14.29 -0.19
N ASN A 245 -0.05 14.80 -1.42
CA ASN A 245 0.29 16.19 -1.73
C ASN A 245 -0.89 17.07 -2.19
N TYR A 246 -1.90 16.47 -2.81
CA TYR A 246 -3.07 17.18 -3.32
C TYR A 246 -4.35 16.42 -3.02
N LEU A 247 -5.27 17.01 -2.25
CA LEU A 247 -6.58 16.45 -1.98
C LEU A 247 -7.63 17.09 -2.89
N PHE A 248 -8.42 16.26 -3.56
CA PHE A 248 -9.59 16.66 -4.32
C PHE A 248 -10.82 15.94 -3.77
N GLN A 249 -11.92 16.66 -3.63
CA GLN A 249 -13.20 16.07 -3.26
C GLN A 249 -14.13 16.07 -4.46
N TYR A 250 -14.96 15.02 -4.56
CA TYR A 250 -16.05 14.99 -5.53
C TYR A 250 -17.01 16.17 -5.31
N GLU A 251 -17.20 16.97 -6.36
CA GLU A 251 -18.06 18.14 -6.37
C GLU A 251 -18.86 18.16 -7.69
N PRO A 252 -20.17 17.84 -7.67
CA PRO A 252 -21.00 17.75 -8.88
C PRO A 252 -20.98 19.01 -9.74
N SER A 253 -20.89 20.18 -9.10
CA SER A 253 -20.94 21.49 -9.77
C SER A 253 -19.63 21.88 -10.45
N SER A 254 -18.52 21.18 -10.16
CA SER A 254 -17.22 21.45 -10.78
C SER A 254 -17.16 20.90 -12.22
N PRO A 255 -16.50 21.61 -13.17
CA PRO A 255 -16.34 21.15 -14.57
C PRO A 255 -15.74 19.74 -14.71
N HIS A 256 -14.89 19.35 -13.77
CA HIS A 256 -14.20 18.05 -13.75
C HIS A 256 -14.73 17.15 -12.63
N ARG A 257 -15.91 17.46 -12.08
CA ARG A 257 -16.52 16.76 -10.93
C ARG A 257 -15.67 16.73 -9.67
N LEU A 258 -14.62 17.55 -9.62
CA LEU A 258 -13.62 17.57 -8.56
C LEU A 258 -13.30 19.01 -8.18
N ALA A 259 -13.29 19.28 -6.88
CA ALA A 259 -12.84 20.55 -6.31
C ALA A 259 -11.55 20.31 -5.51
N PRO A 260 -10.49 21.12 -5.71
CA PRO A 260 -9.32 21.05 -4.86
C PRO A 260 -9.66 21.50 -3.44
N VAL A 261 -9.14 20.79 -2.43
CA VAL A 261 -9.29 21.16 -1.02
C VAL A 261 -8.02 21.87 -0.55
N PRO A 262 -8.11 23.09 0.03
CA PRO A 262 -6.97 23.80 0.59
C PRO A 262 -6.20 22.97 1.62
N ARG A 263 -4.87 22.98 1.55
CA ARG A 263 -3.99 22.15 2.40
C ARG A 263 -4.28 22.28 3.90
N GLN A 264 -4.54 23.49 4.35
CA GLN A 264 -4.78 23.78 5.77
C GLN A 264 -6.00 23.04 6.33
N GLU A 265 -6.92 22.60 5.48
CA GLU A 265 -8.14 21.89 5.88
C GLU A 265 -7.93 20.39 6.09
N TRP A 266 -6.94 19.79 5.42
CA TRP A 266 -6.79 18.32 5.38
C TRP A 266 -5.45 17.79 5.87
N LEU A 267 -4.41 18.61 6.00
CA LEU A 267 -3.14 18.17 6.57
C LEU A 267 -3.36 17.53 7.95
N THR A 268 -2.62 16.46 8.23
CA THR A 268 -2.54 15.92 9.59
C THR A 268 -1.72 16.88 10.46
N PRO A 269 -1.86 16.83 11.80
CA PRO A 269 -1.03 17.64 12.69
C PRO A 269 0.48 17.45 12.44
N GLU A 270 0.90 16.23 12.15
CA GLU A 270 2.29 15.90 11.84
C GLU A 270 2.72 16.50 10.51
N MET A 271 1.90 16.38 9.45
CA MET A 271 2.22 16.97 8.15
C MET A 271 2.30 18.50 8.20
N ALA A 272 1.44 19.11 9.02
CA ALA A 272 1.45 20.56 9.24
C ALA A 272 2.68 21.04 10.02
N SER A 273 3.37 20.15 10.74
CA SER A 273 4.60 20.45 11.48
C SER A 273 5.87 20.39 10.62
N TRP A 274 5.76 19.87 9.39
CA TRP A 274 6.89 19.77 8.46
C TRP A 274 7.34 21.16 8.01
N SER A 275 8.63 21.45 8.20
CA SER A 275 9.24 22.70 7.80
C SER A 275 9.32 22.79 6.27
N GLU A 276 8.79 23.88 5.71
CA GLU A 276 8.91 24.18 4.27
C GLU A 276 10.37 24.35 3.84
N ALA A 277 11.25 24.82 4.75
CA ALA A 277 12.69 24.90 4.47
C ALA A 277 13.33 23.51 4.38
N ASP A 278 12.93 22.55 5.23
CA ASP A 278 13.46 21.19 5.20
C ASP A 278 12.92 20.41 4.00
N ILE A 279 11.65 20.63 3.63
CA ILE A 279 11.06 20.11 2.39
C ILE A 279 11.85 20.61 1.18
N THR A 280 12.11 21.92 1.10
CA THR A 280 12.88 22.53 0.01
C THR A 280 14.28 21.91 -0.05
N ALA A 281 14.98 21.83 1.10
CA ALA A 281 16.32 21.27 1.16
C ALA A 281 16.37 19.79 0.72
N LEU A 282 15.39 18.97 1.10
CA LEU A 282 15.28 17.59 0.65
C LEU A 282 15.13 17.51 -0.87
N LEU A 283 14.18 18.28 -1.41
CA LEU A 283 13.90 18.27 -2.84
C LEU A 283 15.08 18.83 -3.65
N ASP A 284 15.87 19.78 -3.11
CA ASP A 284 17.09 20.28 -3.77
C ASP A 284 18.17 19.20 -3.89
N VAL A 285 18.33 18.38 -2.83
CA VAL A 285 19.22 17.20 -2.88
C VAL A 285 18.72 16.18 -3.90
N ALA A 286 17.41 15.92 -3.91
CA ALA A 286 16.79 15.01 -4.88
C ALA A 286 16.98 15.51 -6.32
N GLU A 287 16.77 16.80 -6.56
CA GLU A 287 16.94 17.45 -7.86
C GLU A 287 18.38 17.33 -8.36
N SER A 288 19.36 17.60 -7.49
CA SER A 288 20.77 17.42 -7.80
C SER A 288 21.08 15.97 -8.17
N ALA A 289 20.60 15.01 -7.37
CA ALA A 289 20.81 13.58 -7.61
C ALA A 289 20.19 13.10 -8.93
N LEU A 290 18.97 13.56 -9.25
CA LEU A 290 18.30 13.30 -10.52
C LEU A 290 19.10 13.89 -11.70
N GLY A 291 19.58 15.12 -11.56
CA GLY A 291 20.43 15.76 -12.57
C GLY A 291 21.73 15.01 -12.81
N ASP A 292 22.35 14.48 -11.76
CA ASP A 292 23.54 13.65 -11.87
C ASP A 292 23.24 12.33 -12.61
N CYS A 293 22.10 11.69 -12.34
CA CYS A 293 21.65 10.49 -13.05
C CYS A 293 21.41 10.76 -14.54
N VAL A 294 20.70 11.86 -14.86
CA VAL A 294 20.42 12.26 -16.25
C VAL A 294 21.73 12.46 -17.03
N ARG A 295 22.72 13.16 -16.44
CA ARG A 295 24.02 13.38 -17.10
C ARG A 295 24.85 12.10 -17.22
N THR A 296 24.93 11.31 -16.15
CA THR A 296 25.80 10.12 -16.08
C THR A 296 25.32 9.01 -16.99
N MET A 297 24.00 8.77 -17.04
CA MET A 297 23.39 7.75 -17.90
C MET A 297 22.95 8.29 -19.27
N ASN A 298 23.19 9.57 -19.56
CA ASN A 298 22.76 10.26 -20.77
C ASN A 298 21.26 10.04 -21.08
N LEU A 299 20.41 10.20 -20.06
CA LEU A 299 18.99 9.95 -20.18
C LEU A 299 18.34 11.05 -21.04
N PRO A 300 17.46 10.71 -21.99
CA PRO A 300 16.67 11.68 -22.76
C PRO A 300 15.52 12.21 -21.89
N ALA A 301 15.86 12.88 -20.79
CA ALA A 301 14.92 13.32 -19.78
C ALA A 301 15.18 14.77 -19.34
N THR A 302 14.12 15.46 -18.93
CA THR A 302 14.17 16.79 -18.31
C THR A 302 13.69 16.70 -16.87
N ILE A 303 14.32 17.48 -15.98
CA ILE A 303 13.90 17.60 -14.59
C ILE A 303 12.64 18.47 -14.50
N VAL A 304 11.69 18.06 -13.67
CA VAL A 304 10.48 18.80 -13.33
C VAL A 304 10.40 18.97 -11.82
N ARG A 305 10.43 20.23 -11.36
CA ARG A 305 10.26 20.59 -9.94
C ARG A 305 8.83 21.07 -9.69
N LYS A 306 8.19 20.48 -8.68
CA LYS A 306 6.90 20.89 -8.12
C LYS A 306 7.12 21.41 -6.69
N ASP A 307 6.04 21.84 -6.05
CA ASP A 307 6.09 22.37 -4.68
C ASP A 307 6.39 21.30 -3.62
N ARG A 308 5.94 20.06 -3.82
CA ARG A 308 6.22 18.93 -2.93
C ARG A 308 6.75 17.67 -3.64
N ALA A 309 7.34 17.86 -4.82
CA ALA A 309 7.92 16.77 -5.58
C ALA A 309 8.99 17.26 -6.55
N VAL A 310 9.90 16.37 -6.93
CA VAL A 310 10.82 16.59 -8.06
C VAL A 310 11.04 15.29 -8.80
N GLY A 311 11.14 15.35 -10.12
CA GLY A 311 11.28 14.14 -10.93
C GLY A 311 11.93 14.40 -12.27
N ILE A 312 12.11 13.34 -13.04
CA ILE A 312 12.54 13.38 -14.44
C ILE A 312 11.43 12.84 -15.33
N VAL A 313 11.15 13.54 -16.41
CA VAL A 313 10.20 13.11 -17.45
C VAL A 313 10.92 12.99 -18.79
N PRO A 314 10.48 12.13 -19.72
CA PRO A 314 11.06 12.08 -21.06
C PRO A 314 11.04 13.46 -21.74
N SER A 315 12.15 13.87 -22.36
CA SER A 315 12.24 15.15 -23.06
C SER A 315 11.29 15.27 -24.24
N ASP A 316 10.88 14.14 -24.80
CA ASP A 316 9.87 14.02 -25.86
C ASP A 316 8.83 12.94 -25.46
N PRO A 317 7.51 13.20 -25.60
CA PRO A 317 6.47 12.24 -25.24
C PRO A 317 6.52 10.88 -25.96
N HIS A 318 7.19 10.81 -27.11
CA HIS A 318 7.37 9.59 -27.90
C HIS A 318 8.60 8.79 -27.47
N VAL A 319 9.51 9.39 -26.71
CA VAL A 319 10.68 8.69 -26.16
C VAL A 319 10.27 7.79 -25.00
N ARG A 320 10.96 6.66 -24.87
CA ARG A 320 10.85 5.72 -23.75
C ARG A 320 12.23 5.53 -23.14
N ILE A 321 12.35 5.85 -21.86
CA ILE A 321 13.52 5.55 -21.07
C ILE A 321 13.44 4.06 -20.69
N ALA A 322 14.55 3.33 -20.76
CA ALA A 322 14.59 1.94 -20.36
C ALA A 322 14.22 1.80 -18.88
N ARG A 323 13.42 0.78 -18.55
CA ARG A 323 12.93 0.57 -17.19
C ARG A 323 14.09 0.45 -16.21
N GLU A 324 15.14 -0.27 -16.59
CA GLU A 324 16.35 -0.50 -15.82
C GLU A 324 17.03 0.82 -15.46
N SER A 325 17.05 1.78 -16.38
CA SER A 325 17.59 3.11 -16.13
C SER A 325 16.73 3.93 -15.16
N LEU A 326 15.40 3.76 -15.21
CA LEU A 326 14.49 4.39 -14.25
C LEU A 326 14.67 3.76 -12.85
N GLU A 327 14.76 2.44 -12.75
CA GLU A 327 15.02 1.74 -11.47
C GLU A 327 16.39 2.13 -10.88
N GLU A 328 17.45 2.19 -11.71
CA GLU A 328 18.77 2.66 -11.27
C GLU A 328 18.68 4.10 -10.72
N THR A 329 17.98 4.99 -11.43
CA THR A 329 17.76 6.38 -11.00
C THR A 329 17.07 6.42 -9.63
N VAL A 330 16.00 5.64 -9.43
CA VAL A 330 15.29 5.56 -8.15
C VAL A 330 16.22 5.09 -7.03
N LEU A 331 16.97 4.01 -7.26
CA LEU A 331 17.86 3.44 -6.24
C LEU A 331 18.97 4.42 -5.85
N VAL A 332 19.57 5.10 -6.83
CA VAL A 332 20.61 6.12 -6.59
C VAL A 332 20.04 7.29 -5.78
N VAL A 333 18.91 7.87 -6.21
CA VAL A 333 18.30 9.02 -5.55
C VAL A 333 17.84 8.67 -4.14
N GLN A 334 17.18 7.52 -3.97
CA GLN A 334 16.79 7.02 -2.65
C GLN A 334 18.00 6.89 -1.73
N ARG A 335 19.09 6.27 -2.22
CA ARG A 335 20.29 6.06 -1.41
C ARG A 335 20.95 7.38 -0.99
N ILE A 336 21.01 8.35 -1.90
CA ILE A 336 21.55 9.68 -1.61
C ILE A 336 20.69 10.37 -0.54
N LEU A 337 19.37 10.37 -0.69
CA LEU A 337 18.47 11.00 0.27
C LEU A 337 18.53 10.36 1.65
N GLU A 338 18.60 9.03 1.73
CA GLU A 338 18.78 8.29 2.98
C GLU A 338 20.10 8.68 3.68
N LEU A 339 21.20 8.75 2.93
CA LEU A 339 22.51 9.15 3.47
C LEU A 339 22.54 10.62 3.91
N SER A 340 21.93 11.51 3.13
CA SER A 340 21.82 12.93 3.48
C SER A 340 20.98 13.14 4.73
N HIS A 341 19.88 12.39 4.89
CA HIS A 341 19.06 12.37 6.10
C HIS A 341 19.83 11.87 7.33
N LEU A 342 20.65 10.83 7.18
CA LEU A 342 21.48 10.32 8.27
C LEU A 342 22.66 11.25 8.59
N GLY A 343 23.23 11.91 7.58
CA GLY A 343 24.35 12.84 7.72
C GLY A 343 23.99 14.18 8.36
N SER A 344 22.75 14.66 8.21
CA SER A 344 22.23 15.82 8.94
C SER A 344 21.96 15.53 10.41
N HIS A 345 21.78 14.26 10.79
CA HIS A 345 21.72 13.81 12.20
C HIS A 345 23.10 13.49 12.81
N ALA A 346 24.10 13.16 12.00
CA ALA A 346 25.44 12.80 12.44
C ALA A 346 26.45 13.94 12.18
N GLN A 347 26.32 15.07 12.89
CA GLN A 347 27.52 15.86 13.17
C GLN A 347 28.27 15.17 14.32
N PRO A 348 29.52 14.72 14.11
CA PRO A 348 30.31 14.15 15.19
C PRO A 348 30.66 15.24 16.20
N ALA A 349 30.34 14.97 17.47
CA ALA A 349 30.93 15.68 18.59
C ALA A 349 32.45 15.44 18.55
N GLY A 350 33.21 16.44 18.07
CA GLY A 350 34.66 16.49 18.24
C GLY A 350 35.46 16.53 16.94
N ALA A 351 35.66 17.74 16.41
CA ALA A 351 36.91 18.12 15.75
C ALA A 351 37.04 19.65 15.83
N GLY A 352 37.74 20.12 16.85
CA GLY A 352 38.10 21.53 16.96
C GLY A 352 39.07 21.90 15.85
N ARG A 353 38.73 22.94 15.06
CA ARG A 353 39.69 23.91 14.51
C ARG A 353 38.96 25.18 14.12
N ALA A 354 39.48 26.29 14.64
CA ALA A 354 38.91 27.62 14.58
C ALA A 354 38.85 28.19 13.14
N GLY A 355 37.72 28.79 12.79
CA GLY A 355 37.51 29.63 11.61
C GLY A 355 36.20 30.39 11.77
N ARG A 356 36.27 31.72 11.71
CA ARG A 356 35.20 32.69 12.01
C ARG A 356 34.16 32.81 10.88
N ASP A 357 32.97 33.26 11.30
CA ASP A 357 31.84 33.83 10.55
C ASP A 357 30.88 32.91 9.76
N GLY A 358 29.58 33.17 9.98
CA GLY A 358 28.46 32.66 9.18
C GLY A 358 27.43 31.90 10.02
N GLY A 359 26.34 32.56 10.39
CA GLY A 359 25.25 31.98 11.20
C GLY A 359 24.73 30.65 10.64
N ARG A 360 24.80 29.59 11.45
CA ARG A 360 24.19 28.30 11.14
C ARG A 360 22.98 28.09 12.03
N ALA A 361 21.84 27.97 11.36
CA ALA A 361 20.57 27.56 11.93
C ALA A 361 20.76 26.28 12.75
N ARG A 362 20.13 26.26 13.93
CA ARG A 362 20.07 25.11 14.82
C ARG A 362 19.48 23.93 14.03
N SER A 363 20.23 22.85 13.90
CA SER A 363 19.70 21.57 13.41
C SER A 363 18.68 21.07 14.44
N HIS A 364 17.39 21.24 14.14
CA HIS A 364 16.31 20.64 14.92
C HIS A 364 16.42 19.12 14.76
N GLY A 365 16.75 18.41 15.86
CA GLY A 365 16.81 16.94 15.92
C GLY A 365 15.43 16.27 15.87
N GLY A 366 14.57 16.67 14.93
CA GLY A 366 13.33 15.98 14.62
C GLY A 366 13.54 14.87 13.59
N PRO A 367 12.65 13.87 13.50
CA PRO A 367 12.71 12.89 12.42
C PRO A 367 12.65 13.62 11.07
N GLY A 368 13.54 13.28 10.14
CA GLY A 368 13.59 13.95 8.84
C GLY A 368 12.30 13.80 8.02
N ILE A 369 12.18 14.63 6.98
CA ILE A 369 10.96 14.74 6.18
C ILE A 369 10.69 13.41 5.45
N PRO A 370 9.51 12.80 5.61
CA PRO A 370 9.15 11.59 4.87
C PRO A 370 9.17 11.85 3.36
N PHE A 371 9.67 10.89 2.59
CA PHE A 371 9.68 10.95 1.13
C PHE A 371 9.51 9.57 0.51
N CYS A 372 9.12 9.56 -0.75
CA CYS A 372 8.99 8.38 -1.58
C CYS A 372 9.66 8.64 -2.94
N ALA A 373 10.68 7.86 -3.29
CA ALA A 373 11.26 7.87 -4.63
C ALA A 373 10.77 6.63 -5.39
N PHE A 374 10.16 6.80 -6.56
CA PHE A 374 9.53 5.70 -7.29
C PHE A 374 9.69 5.80 -8.80
N ASN A 375 9.56 4.65 -9.47
CA ASN A 375 9.53 4.51 -10.91
C ASN A 375 8.07 4.53 -11.38
N GLY A 376 7.66 5.56 -12.12
CA GLY A 376 6.31 5.71 -12.69
C GLY A 376 6.15 5.02 -14.04
N GLY A 377 7.04 4.08 -14.39
CA GLY A 377 7.04 3.33 -15.65
C GLY A 377 7.60 4.10 -16.85
N ARG A 378 7.41 5.42 -16.88
CA ARG A 378 7.95 6.31 -17.92
C ARG A 378 8.79 7.47 -17.38
N ASP A 379 8.68 7.74 -16.09
CA ASP A 379 9.33 8.81 -15.36
C ASP A 379 9.80 8.31 -13.98
N VAL A 380 10.57 9.15 -13.29
CA VAL A 380 10.94 8.94 -11.88
C VAL A 380 10.59 10.18 -11.11
N PHE A 381 9.94 10.02 -9.96
CA PHE A 381 9.62 11.11 -9.07
C PHE A 381 10.06 10.80 -7.64
N VAL A 382 10.41 11.87 -6.93
CA VAL A 382 10.55 11.93 -5.48
C VAL A 382 9.45 12.83 -4.94
N ASP A 383 8.51 12.24 -4.23
CA ASP A 383 7.41 12.95 -3.57
C ASP A 383 7.71 13.12 -2.08
N ILE A 384 7.27 14.25 -1.51
CA ILE A 384 7.19 14.41 -0.05
C ILE A 384 6.00 13.62 0.47
N GLY A 385 6.22 12.82 1.51
CA GLY A 385 5.26 11.86 2.02
C GLY A 385 5.36 10.50 1.34
N ASP A 386 4.45 9.61 1.71
CA ASP A 386 4.22 8.33 1.04
C ASP A 386 2.73 7.95 1.11
N LYS A 387 2.30 6.88 0.43
CA LYS A 387 0.89 6.43 0.46
C LYS A 387 0.34 6.16 1.88
N SER A 388 1.17 5.87 2.89
CA SER A 388 0.67 5.74 4.27
C SER A 388 0.14 7.06 4.80
N TRP A 389 0.77 8.18 4.44
CA TRP A 389 0.27 9.51 4.73
C TRP A 389 -1.01 9.80 3.96
N GLY A 390 -1.07 9.42 2.67
CA GLY A 390 -2.27 9.58 1.87
C GLY A 390 -3.49 8.85 2.45
N VAL A 391 -3.32 7.58 2.84
CA VAL A 391 -4.37 6.80 3.51
C VAL A 391 -4.73 7.41 4.87
N THR A 392 -3.75 7.88 5.65
CA THR A 392 -3.99 8.57 6.93
C THR A 392 -4.80 9.85 6.75
N VAL A 393 -4.53 10.63 5.69
CA VAL A 393 -5.34 11.81 5.37
C VAL A 393 -6.76 11.40 5.04
N CYS A 394 -7.00 10.36 4.23
CA CYS A 394 -8.37 9.88 3.97
C CYS A 394 -9.09 9.46 5.26
N GLN A 395 -8.39 8.75 6.15
CA GLN A 395 -8.91 8.34 7.47
C GLN A 395 -9.33 9.54 8.34
N GLN A 396 -8.49 10.58 8.40
CA GLN A 396 -8.78 11.79 9.16
C GLN A 396 -9.86 12.64 8.50
N TRP A 397 -9.79 12.84 7.18
CA TRP A 397 -10.71 13.66 6.40
C TRP A 397 -12.16 13.21 6.60
N PHE A 398 -12.42 11.93 6.35
CA PHE A 398 -13.77 11.38 6.55
C PHE A 398 -14.12 11.22 8.03
N GLY A 399 -13.14 10.98 8.91
CA GLY A 399 -13.36 10.90 10.35
C GLY A 399 -13.81 12.22 10.99
N ARG A 400 -13.24 13.36 10.54
CA ARG A 400 -13.64 14.71 10.98
C ARG A 400 -15.09 15.05 10.59
N GLN A 401 -15.59 14.46 9.50
CA GLN A 401 -16.96 14.65 9.03
C GLN A 401 -17.99 13.79 9.78
N ASN A 402 -17.54 12.81 10.58
CA ASN A 402 -18.45 12.03 11.42
C ASN A 402 -18.90 12.84 12.65
N PRO A 403 -20.13 12.62 13.18
CA PRO A 403 -20.64 13.33 14.36
C PRO A 403 -19.77 13.22 15.62
N ARG A 404 -18.94 12.17 15.71
CA ARG A 404 -18.00 11.96 16.83
C ARG A 404 -16.65 12.65 16.62
N GLY A 405 -16.36 13.15 15.41
CA GLY A 405 -15.10 13.82 15.05
C GLY A 405 -13.84 12.95 15.11
N THR A 406 -13.97 11.62 15.23
CA THR A 406 -12.83 10.70 15.37
C THR A 406 -12.37 10.17 14.02
N ALA A 407 -11.05 10.14 13.80
CA ALA A 407 -10.45 9.50 12.62
C ALA A 407 -10.93 8.06 12.43
N ILE A 408 -11.13 7.64 11.18
CA ILE A 408 -11.40 6.24 10.84
C ILE A 408 -10.14 5.43 11.16
N LYS A 409 -10.28 4.36 11.93
CA LYS A 409 -9.14 3.55 12.37
C LYS A 409 -8.65 2.60 11.29
N GLY A 410 -7.43 2.10 11.44
CA GLY A 410 -6.85 1.08 10.58
C GLY A 410 -7.68 -0.20 10.53
N GLU A 411 -8.34 -0.59 11.63
CA GLU A 411 -9.24 -1.77 11.66
C GLU A 411 -10.53 -1.59 10.85
N ASN A 412 -10.89 -0.34 10.52
CA ASN A 412 -12.06 0.03 9.72
C ASN A 412 -11.66 0.50 8.31
N THR A 413 -10.40 0.33 7.93
CA THR A 413 -9.83 0.79 6.65
C THR A 413 -9.25 -0.39 5.88
N LEU A 414 -9.67 -0.56 4.62
CA LEU A 414 -9.05 -1.49 3.67
C LEU A 414 -8.39 -0.69 2.54
N HIS A 415 -7.07 -0.77 2.42
CA HIS A 415 -6.32 -0.32 1.26
C HIS A 415 -6.22 -1.46 0.23
N VAL A 416 -6.35 -1.15 -1.05
CA VAL A 416 -6.17 -2.09 -2.16
C VAL A 416 -5.13 -1.48 -3.10
N GLY A 417 -4.02 -2.19 -3.32
CA GLY A 417 -2.91 -1.69 -4.14
C GLY A 417 -1.90 -2.77 -4.54
N ASP A 418 -1.00 -2.44 -5.46
CA ASP A 418 0.04 -3.36 -5.96
C ASP A 418 1.38 -3.17 -5.23
N GLN A 419 1.81 -4.18 -4.46
CA GLN A 419 3.11 -4.17 -3.78
C GLN A 419 4.24 -4.85 -4.60
N PHE A 420 4.00 -5.28 -5.84
CA PHE A 420 5.00 -5.95 -6.68
C PHE A 420 6.04 -5.01 -7.30
N LEU A 421 5.73 -3.72 -7.42
CA LEU A 421 6.68 -2.73 -7.92
C LEU A 421 7.85 -2.60 -6.93
N SER A 422 9.07 -2.84 -7.42
CA SER A 422 10.28 -3.12 -6.64
C SER A 422 10.79 -1.93 -5.84
N ALA A 423 11.37 -0.93 -6.52
CA ALA A 423 11.99 0.24 -5.92
C ALA A 423 10.95 1.36 -5.78
N GLY A 424 10.81 1.92 -4.58
CA GLY A 424 9.78 2.92 -4.30
C GLY A 424 8.38 2.38 -4.03
N SER A 425 8.23 1.08 -3.77
CA SER A 425 6.97 0.37 -3.46
C SER A 425 6.11 1.12 -2.43
N ASN A 426 5.28 2.03 -2.92
CA ASN A 426 4.54 3.00 -2.12
C ASN A 426 3.35 2.33 -1.44
N ASP A 427 2.70 1.34 -2.06
CA ASP A 427 1.56 0.61 -1.46
C ASP A 427 1.95 -0.20 -0.22
N PHE A 428 3.19 -0.68 -0.15
CA PHE A 428 3.65 -1.38 1.04
C PHE A 428 3.63 -0.48 2.28
N LYS A 429 3.79 0.83 2.13
CA LYS A 429 3.74 1.77 3.25
C LYS A 429 2.33 1.85 3.82
N ALA A 430 1.28 1.75 3.00
CA ALA A 430 -0.11 1.82 3.46
C ALA A 430 -0.46 0.76 4.52
N ARG A 431 0.22 -0.39 4.52
CA ARG A 431 0.03 -1.44 5.53
C ARG A 431 0.40 -1.02 6.96
N SER A 432 1.10 0.10 7.14
CA SER A 432 1.45 0.62 8.46
C SER A 432 0.29 1.40 9.13
N VAL A 433 -0.77 1.73 8.38
CA VAL A 433 -1.88 2.58 8.84
C VAL A 433 -3.27 1.97 8.63
N GLY A 434 -3.39 0.88 7.88
CA GLY A 434 -4.64 0.15 7.72
C GLY A 434 -4.46 -1.26 7.16
N THR A 435 -5.53 -2.06 7.17
CA THR A 435 -5.52 -3.35 6.48
C THR A 435 -5.27 -3.12 4.98
N THR A 436 -4.53 -3.98 4.32
CA THR A 436 -4.11 -3.82 2.92
C THR A 436 -4.23 -5.14 2.14
N ALA A 437 -5.10 -5.19 1.14
CA ALA A 437 -5.13 -6.26 0.16
C ALA A 437 -4.10 -5.99 -0.95
N TRP A 438 -3.23 -6.97 -1.20
CA TRP A 438 -2.22 -6.87 -2.25
C TRP A 438 -2.76 -7.50 -3.54
N ILE A 439 -3.03 -6.66 -4.54
CA ILE A 439 -3.48 -7.08 -5.87
C ILE A 439 -2.33 -7.08 -6.90
N ALA A 440 -2.53 -7.72 -8.04
CA ALA A 440 -1.56 -7.71 -9.15
C ALA A 440 -2.15 -7.20 -10.47
N SER A 441 -3.44 -6.85 -10.49
CA SER A 441 -4.15 -6.35 -11.67
C SER A 441 -5.54 -5.82 -11.29
N PRO A 442 -6.19 -5.02 -12.17
CA PRO A 442 -7.59 -4.64 -12.01
C PRO A 442 -8.56 -5.82 -11.91
N ALA A 443 -8.26 -6.95 -12.55
CA ALA A 443 -9.08 -8.16 -12.45
C ALA A 443 -9.07 -8.76 -11.04
N GLU A 444 -7.92 -8.76 -10.36
CA GLU A 444 -7.86 -9.20 -8.95
C GLU A 444 -8.61 -8.23 -8.02
N THR A 445 -8.63 -6.93 -8.34
CA THR A 445 -9.45 -5.94 -7.63
C THR A 445 -10.94 -6.26 -7.78
N VAL A 446 -11.39 -6.66 -8.98
CA VAL A 446 -12.79 -7.10 -9.20
C VAL A 446 -13.11 -8.32 -8.34
N ASP A 447 -12.26 -9.36 -8.38
CA ASP A 447 -12.45 -10.58 -7.58
C ASP A 447 -12.53 -10.27 -6.07
N LEU A 448 -11.65 -9.38 -5.58
CA LEU A 448 -11.63 -8.94 -4.19
C LEU A 448 -12.93 -8.22 -3.80
N LEU A 449 -13.41 -7.30 -4.64
CA LEU A 449 -14.63 -6.54 -4.37
C LEU A 449 -15.89 -7.40 -4.46
N ASP A 450 -15.92 -8.41 -5.33
CA ASP A 450 -17.00 -9.39 -5.40
C ASP A 450 -17.03 -10.25 -4.13
N GLU A 451 -15.86 -10.70 -3.65
CA GLU A 451 -15.74 -11.41 -2.38
C GLU A 451 -16.17 -10.54 -1.18
N LEU A 452 -15.78 -9.27 -1.17
CA LEU A 452 -16.19 -8.31 -0.15
C LEU A 452 -17.72 -8.13 -0.15
N ALA A 453 -18.34 -7.97 -1.32
CA ALA A 453 -19.77 -7.80 -1.45
C ALA A 453 -20.54 -9.02 -0.94
N ASP A 454 -20.12 -10.24 -1.29
CA ASP A 454 -20.70 -11.50 -0.80
C ASP A 454 -20.65 -11.60 0.73
N LEU A 455 -19.50 -11.25 1.33
CA LEU A 455 -19.30 -11.31 2.78
C LEU A 455 -20.14 -10.26 3.52
N MET A 456 -20.33 -9.08 2.93
CA MET A 456 -21.21 -8.06 3.49
C MET A 456 -22.69 -8.47 3.45
N GLN A 457 -23.14 -9.10 2.37
CA GLN A 457 -24.53 -9.56 2.25
C GLN A 457 -24.87 -10.66 3.26
N LYS A 458 -23.98 -11.63 3.47
CA LYS A 458 -24.16 -12.73 4.44
C LYS A 458 -24.25 -12.30 5.89
N LYS A 459 -23.84 -11.06 6.23
CA LYS A 459 -24.00 -10.49 7.57
C LYS A 459 -25.35 -9.79 7.78
N LEU A 460 -26.06 -9.46 6.70
CA LEU A 460 -27.38 -8.82 6.73
C LEU A 460 -28.53 -9.83 6.73
N SER A 461 -28.25 -11.11 6.42
CA SER A 461 -29.14 -12.27 6.61
C SER A 461 -28.86 -12.95 7.93
#